data_AF-B4KA23-F1
#
_entry.id   AF-B4KA23-F1
#
_cell.length_a   1.000
_cell.length_b   1.000
_cell.length_c   1.000
_cell.angle_alpha   90.00
_cell.angle_beta   90.00
_cell.angle_gamma   90.00
#
_symmetry.space_group_name_H-M   'P 1'
#
loop_
_entity.id
_entity.type
_entity.pdbx_description
1 polymer ?
#
loop_
_entity_poly.entity_id
_entity_poly.type
_entity_poly.pdbx_seq_one_letter_code
_entity_poly.pdbx_strand_id
1 'polypeptide(L)'
;MSTTSSSGRIAADQNNKCVNSVAAALCPLSNCQFSGVVISAITDEQKLEFSNKYNSSCTLSCSYDSQGVLLRIMLDNDQGHVLKEYMISADTDAAQLGRRCYAISLESDNLVLRFVSDKDQQLFRKVVENVKHLRPKSVFSQRTEESSASQYFQFYGYLSQQQNMMQDYVRTSTYQRAILGNAIDFQDKVVLDVGAGSGILSFFAVQAGAAKVYAIEASNMAQYAQQLVESNNVQHKISVIPGKIEEIELPEKVDVIISEPMGYMLYNERMLETYLHARKWLKPHGKMYPTHGDLHIAPFSDESLYSEQYNKANFWYQSAFHGVDLTTLHKEGMKEYFRQPIVDTFDIRICMAKSVRHVCDFLNDKEDDLHVIDIPLEFHILQTGICHGLAFWFDVEFSGSSQNVWLSTSPTAPLTHWYQVRCLLPMPIFIKQGQTLTGRVLLEANRRQSYDVTIDLHIEGTLISSSNTLDLKNPYFRYTGAPVQAPPGTNTQSPSEQYWTQMDTQGNRNSNSMLNGTLSVNGMGDGSMDITHGLLHPH
;
A
#
# COMPACT_ATOMS: atom_id res chain seq x y z
N MET A 1 33.44 -33.11 -44.64
CA MET A 1 32.73 -32.24 -45.59
C MET A 1 32.03 -31.19 -44.73
N SER A 2 32.77 -30.13 -44.38
CA SER A 2 32.71 -28.77 -44.99
C SER A 2 31.48 -28.00 -44.49
N THR A 3 31.51 -26.79 -43.95
CA THR A 3 32.51 -25.71 -43.69
C THR A 3 31.65 -24.59 -43.03
N THR A 4 31.81 -24.22 -41.76
CA THR A 4 32.51 -23.01 -41.25
C THR A 4 32.44 -21.71 -42.07
N SER A 5 31.89 -20.65 -41.47
CA SER A 5 32.45 -19.26 -41.42
C SER A 5 31.60 -18.41 -40.45
N SER A 6 32.03 -18.06 -39.22
CA SER A 6 32.91 -16.92 -38.84
C SER A 6 32.44 -15.59 -39.44
N SER A 7 32.23 -14.48 -38.73
CA SER A 7 33.17 -13.79 -37.82
C SER A 7 32.54 -12.48 -37.31
N GLY A 8 32.96 -11.97 -36.15
CA GLY A 8 32.72 -10.56 -35.77
C GLY A 8 32.67 -10.26 -34.26
N ARG A 9 33.82 -10.28 -33.58
CA ARG A 9 33.98 -9.86 -32.17
C ARG A 9 33.94 -8.34 -32.04
N ILE A 10 33.27 -7.81 -31.01
CA ILE A 10 33.73 -6.64 -30.23
C ILE A 10 33.52 -6.98 -28.75
N ALA A 11 34.62 -6.87 -27.99
CA ALA A 11 34.69 -7.07 -26.56
C ALA A 11 34.18 -5.83 -25.82
N ALA A 12 33.42 -6.04 -24.74
CA ALA A 12 33.28 -5.08 -23.65
C ALA A 12 33.67 -5.81 -22.35
N ASP A 13 34.74 -5.31 -21.77
CA ASP A 13 35.58 -5.88 -20.73
C ASP A 13 35.03 -5.56 -19.33
N GLN A 14 35.26 -6.48 -18.39
CA GLN A 14 35.43 -6.29 -16.94
C GLN A 14 34.64 -5.18 -16.21
N ASN A 15 33.59 -5.57 -15.45
CA ASN A 15 33.21 -4.84 -14.23
C ASN A 15 32.38 -5.65 -13.19
N ASN A 16 32.66 -6.95 -13.04
CA ASN A 16 31.85 -7.84 -12.19
C ASN A 16 32.59 -8.39 -10.94
N LYS A 17 33.40 -7.55 -10.26
CA LYS A 17 34.21 -7.99 -9.10
C LYS A 17 34.16 -7.12 -7.82
N CYS A 18 33.29 -6.12 -7.68
CA CYS A 18 33.27 -5.25 -6.49
C CYS A 18 31.93 -5.08 -5.73
N VAL A 19 30.88 -5.83 -6.05
CA VAL A 19 29.56 -5.67 -5.37
C VAL A 19 29.27 -6.77 -4.34
N ASN A 20 30.00 -7.89 -4.36
CA ASN A 20 29.73 -9.06 -3.51
C ASN A 20 30.47 -9.11 -2.16
N SER A 21 31.16 -8.04 -1.73
CA SER A 21 31.89 -8.03 -0.43
C SER A 21 31.26 -7.15 0.65
N VAL A 22 30.27 -6.32 0.33
CA VAL A 22 29.67 -5.37 1.29
C VAL A 22 28.49 -6.01 2.06
N ALA A 23 27.68 -6.84 1.40
CA ALA A 23 26.54 -7.52 2.01
C ALA A 23 26.94 -8.60 3.05
N ALA A 24 28.05 -9.31 2.82
CA ALA A 24 28.56 -10.34 3.75
C ALA A 24 29.21 -9.75 5.03
N ALA A 25 29.46 -8.44 5.07
CA ALA A 25 30.10 -7.77 6.21
C ALA A 25 29.09 -7.13 7.20
N LEU A 26 27.79 -7.11 6.89
CA LEU A 26 26.78 -6.34 7.62
C LEU A 26 25.95 -7.16 8.64
N CYS A 27 25.99 -8.50 8.56
CA CYS A 27 25.31 -9.38 9.52
C CYS A 27 25.82 -9.36 10.99
N PRO A 28 27.07 -8.99 11.34
CA PRO A 28 27.53 -9.05 12.73
C PRO A 28 27.29 -7.77 13.54
N LEU A 29 26.62 -6.75 13.00
CA LEU A 29 26.46 -5.45 13.66
C LEU A 29 25.04 -5.15 14.16
N SER A 30 24.07 -6.06 13.99
CA SER A 30 22.63 -5.77 14.20
C SER A 30 22.24 -5.36 15.63
N ASN A 31 23.09 -5.58 16.63
CA ASN A 31 23.06 -4.89 17.92
C ASN A 31 24.48 -4.94 18.50
N CYS A 32 25.07 -3.79 18.84
CA CYS A 32 26.40 -3.73 19.44
C CYS A 32 26.34 -3.09 20.82
N GLN A 33 27.06 -3.65 21.78
CA GLN A 33 27.19 -3.10 23.13
C GLN A 33 28.66 -2.82 23.44
N PHE A 34 28.92 -1.66 24.05
CA PHE A 34 30.24 -1.22 24.47
C PHE A 34 30.19 -0.84 25.95
N SER A 35 30.76 -1.66 26.81
CA SER A 35 30.79 -1.43 28.27
C SER A 35 32.08 -0.72 28.70
N GLY A 36 32.04 -0.08 29.88
CA GLY A 36 33.22 0.61 30.43
C GLY A 36 33.55 1.93 29.74
N VAL A 37 32.60 2.52 29.00
CA VAL A 37 32.81 3.77 28.27
C VAL A 37 32.71 4.95 29.23
N VAL A 38 33.72 5.81 29.24
CA VAL A 38 33.68 7.06 30.00
C VAL A 38 33.18 8.17 29.07
N ILE A 39 32.11 8.83 29.48
CA ILE A 39 31.44 9.88 28.69
C ILE A 39 31.74 11.23 29.31
N SER A 40 32.38 12.09 28.54
CA SER A 40 32.64 13.49 28.92
C SER A 40 31.82 14.43 28.04
N ALA A 41 31.32 15.51 28.62
CA ALA A 41 30.65 16.60 27.91
C ALA A 41 31.50 17.86 27.95
N ILE A 42 31.35 18.72 26.95
CA ILE A 42 32.04 20.02 26.92
C ILE A 42 31.45 20.95 27.98
N THR A 43 32.30 21.53 28.83
CA THR A 43 31.90 22.48 29.88
C THR A 43 32.25 23.92 29.53
N ASP A 44 33.28 24.12 28.73
CA ASP A 44 33.69 25.42 28.20
C ASP A 44 34.15 25.22 26.75
N GLU A 45 33.33 25.65 25.79
CA GLU A 45 33.62 25.50 24.36
C GLU A 45 34.82 26.34 23.92
N GLN A 46 35.05 27.49 24.56
CA GLN A 46 36.14 28.39 24.20
C GLN A 46 37.49 27.84 24.62
N LYS A 47 37.54 27.14 25.76
CA LYS A 47 38.76 26.51 26.27
C LYS A 47 38.90 25.04 25.92
N LEU A 48 37.88 24.44 25.30
CA LEU A 48 37.79 22.99 25.07
C LEU A 48 37.98 22.19 26.37
N GLU A 49 37.35 22.64 27.44
CA GLU A 49 37.34 21.91 28.72
C GLU A 49 36.21 20.88 28.72
N PHE A 50 36.53 19.67 29.19
CA PHE A 50 35.60 18.56 29.28
C PHE A 50 35.48 18.08 30.72
N SER A 51 34.27 17.73 31.14
CA SER A 51 34.02 17.08 32.42
C SER A 51 33.27 15.77 32.21
N ASN A 52 33.40 14.82 33.14
CA ASN A 52 32.63 13.59 33.08
C ASN A 52 31.14 13.91 33.21
N LYS A 53 30.35 13.50 32.21
CA LYS A 53 28.88 13.68 32.22
C LYS A 53 28.22 12.77 33.26
N TYR A 54 28.81 11.60 33.50
CA TYR A 54 28.35 10.60 34.47
C TYR A 54 29.48 10.23 35.44
N ASN A 55 29.13 9.96 36.70
CA ASN A 55 30.09 9.67 37.77
C ASN A 55 30.71 8.25 37.69
N SER A 56 30.20 7.40 36.82
CA SER A 56 30.67 6.04 36.59
C SER A 56 30.75 5.75 35.09
N SER A 57 31.37 4.63 34.73
CA SER A 57 31.39 4.16 33.35
C SER A 57 30.00 3.71 32.89
N CYS A 58 29.77 3.86 31.60
CA CYS A 58 28.51 3.59 30.94
C CYS A 58 28.65 2.45 29.94
N THR A 59 27.53 1.78 29.70
CA THR A 59 27.35 0.90 28.56
C THR A 59 26.59 1.63 27.47
N LEU A 60 27.17 1.64 26.28
CA LEU A 60 26.53 2.13 25.06
C LEU A 60 25.89 0.94 24.34
N SER A 61 24.59 0.98 24.11
CA SER A 61 23.87 0.00 23.30
C SER A 61 23.44 0.67 22.00
N CYS A 62 23.89 0.12 20.86
CA CYS A 62 23.56 0.59 19.53
C CYS A 62 22.59 -0.39 18.88
N SER A 63 21.38 0.07 18.56
CA SER A 63 20.39 -0.67 17.77
C SER A 63 20.09 0.08 16.48
N TYR A 64 20.16 -0.60 15.34
CA TYR A 64 19.81 0.00 14.06
C TYR A 64 18.31 0.27 13.97
N ASP A 65 17.97 1.42 13.41
CA ASP A 65 16.60 1.81 13.06
C ASP A 65 16.59 2.26 11.59
N SER A 66 15.40 2.37 11.02
CA SER A 66 15.13 2.88 9.67
C SER A 66 15.74 4.26 9.39
N GLN A 67 15.92 5.11 10.41
CA GLN A 67 16.49 6.46 10.29
C GLN A 67 18.00 6.56 10.58
N GLY A 68 18.62 5.50 11.13
CA GLY A 68 20.01 5.56 11.59
C GLY A 68 20.35 4.54 12.67
N VAL A 69 21.08 4.95 13.70
CA VAL A 69 21.41 4.11 14.86
C VAL A 69 20.93 4.78 16.13
N LEU A 70 20.03 4.11 16.85
CA LEU A 70 19.61 4.51 18.18
C LEU A 70 20.70 4.12 19.19
N LEU A 71 21.32 5.14 19.78
CA LEU A 71 22.33 5.02 20.82
C LEU A 71 21.66 5.18 22.20
N ARG A 72 21.63 4.10 22.98
CA ARG A 72 21.18 4.12 24.39
C ARG A 72 22.37 4.13 25.32
N ILE A 73 22.33 5.04 26.29
CA ILE A 73 23.34 5.14 27.35
C ILE A 73 22.74 4.58 28.65
N MET A 74 23.43 3.61 29.25
CA MET A 74 23.07 3.00 30.54
C MET A 74 24.28 3.06 31.47
N LEU A 75 24.07 3.07 32.79
CA LEU A 75 25.20 2.91 33.71
C LEU A 75 25.64 1.44 33.74
N ASP A 76 26.94 1.18 33.86
CA ASP A 76 27.43 -0.21 33.89
C ASP A 76 26.86 -1.02 35.06
N ASN A 77 26.57 -0.36 36.18
CA ASN A 77 25.99 -0.95 37.39
C ASN A 77 24.46 -1.03 37.39
N ASP A 78 23.79 -0.44 36.40
CA ASP A 78 22.34 -0.50 36.23
C ASP A 78 21.94 -0.45 34.75
N GLN A 79 22.05 -1.62 34.10
CA GLN A 79 21.66 -1.81 32.69
C GLN A 79 20.14 -1.78 32.48
N GLY A 80 19.34 -1.79 33.57
CA GLY A 80 17.88 -1.77 33.48
C GLY A 80 17.31 -0.38 33.20
N HIS A 81 18.10 0.67 33.45
CA HIS A 81 17.66 2.05 33.32
C HIS A 81 18.44 2.80 32.22
N VAL A 82 17.72 3.23 31.18
CA VAL A 82 18.28 4.05 30.09
C VAL A 82 18.37 5.50 30.55
N LEU A 83 19.59 6.04 30.65
CA LEU A 83 19.85 7.41 31.07
C LEU A 83 19.46 8.43 30.00
N LYS A 84 19.76 8.10 28.74
CA LYS A 84 19.51 8.95 27.59
C LYS A 84 19.54 8.13 26.30
N GLU A 85 18.73 8.53 25.34
CA GLU A 85 18.70 8.00 23.99
C GLU A 85 19.05 9.12 23.01
N TYR A 86 19.84 8.78 21.99
CA TYR A 86 20.17 9.68 20.89
C TYR A 86 20.04 8.95 19.56
N MET A 87 19.58 9.65 18.53
CA MET A 87 19.62 9.16 17.16
C MET A 87 20.94 9.60 16.52
N ILE A 88 21.70 8.64 15.99
CA ILE A 88 22.84 8.91 15.11
C ILE A 88 22.32 8.76 13.68
N SER A 89 22.42 9.83 12.90
CA SER A 89 21.93 9.97 11.53
C SER A 89 23.06 10.35 10.56
N ALA A 90 22.77 10.40 9.25
CA ALA A 90 23.75 10.69 8.21
C ALA A 90 24.47 12.06 8.40
N ASP A 91 23.76 13.01 8.98
CA ASP A 91 24.18 14.38 9.27
C ASP A 91 24.81 14.57 10.66
N THR A 92 24.87 13.51 11.48
CA THR A 92 25.50 13.58 12.81
C THR A 92 27.00 13.83 12.68
N ASP A 93 27.50 14.93 13.23
CA ASP A 93 28.93 15.23 13.23
C ASP A 93 29.71 14.36 14.21
N ALA A 94 30.86 13.85 13.77
CA ALA A 94 31.67 12.92 14.57
C ALA A 94 33.12 12.93 14.10
N ALA A 95 34.06 12.82 15.05
CA ALA A 95 35.49 12.86 14.79
C ALA A 95 36.27 11.93 15.73
N GLN A 96 37.31 11.28 15.20
CA GLN A 96 38.22 10.48 16.00
C GLN A 96 39.18 11.38 16.78
N LEU A 97 39.29 11.15 18.09
CA LEU A 97 40.23 11.85 18.99
C LEU A 97 41.20 10.83 19.60
N GLY A 98 42.31 10.57 18.93
CA GLY A 98 43.27 9.54 19.36
C GLY A 98 42.77 8.11 19.15
N ARG A 99 43.39 7.13 19.82
CA ARG A 99 43.13 5.70 19.57
C ARG A 99 41.93 5.13 20.33
N ARG A 100 41.53 5.77 21.43
CA ARG A 100 40.45 5.29 22.33
C ARG A 100 39.33 6.30 22.52
N CYS A 101 39.43 7.50 21.97
CA CYS A 101 38.38 8.50 22.11
C CYS A 101 37.71 8.82 20.77
N TYR A 102 36.42 9.10 20.84
CA TYR A 102 35.59 9.46 19.69
C TYR A 102 34.63 10.58 20.12
N ALA A 103 34.65 11.69 19.40
CA ALA A 103 33.74 12.80 19.61
C ALA A 103 32.52 12.65 18.72
N ILE A 104 31.33 12.95 19.26
CA ILE A 104 30.06 12.92 18.55
C ILE A 104 29.22 14.12 18.99
N SER A 105 28.67 14.85 18.01
CA SER A 105 27.78 15.99 18.21
C SER A 105 26.35 15.52 18.01
N LEU A 106 25.58 15.48 19.09
CA LEU A 106 24.19 15.04 19.11
C LEU A 106 23.31 16.25 19.44
N GLU A 107 22.01 16.17 19.12
CA GLU A 107 21.04 17.29 19.16
C GLU A 107 21.28 18.32 20.27
N SER A 108 21.38 17.88 21.53
CA SER A 108 21.56 18.73 22.70
C SER A 108 22.92 18.59 23.37
N ASP A 109 23.83 17.77 22.84
CA ASP A 109 25.02 17.33 23.56
C ASP A 109 26.23 17.05 22.66
N ASN A 110 27.34 17.70 23.00
CA ASN A 110 28.66 17.38 22.43
C ASN A 110 29.39 16.43 23.37
N LEU A 111 29.50 15.16 22.96
CA LEU A 111 30.04 14.09 23.79
C LEU A 111 31.42 13.62 23.30
N VAL A 112 32.32 13.35 24.24
CA VAL A 112 33.56 12.63 24.01
C VAL A 112 33.47 11.27 24.70
N LEU A 113 33.50 10.22 23.89
CA LEU A 113 33.38 8.83 24.32
C LEU A 113 34.78 8.22 24.41
N ARG A 114 35.21 7.81 25.60
CA ARG A 114 36.48 7.10 25.81
C ARG A 114 36.23 5.63 26.08
N PHE A 115 36.66 4.78 25.15
CA PHE A 115 36.48 3.33 25.17
C PHE A 115 37.60 2.62 25.95
N VAL A 116 37.29 1.43 26.47
CA VAL A 116 38.23 0.57 27.21
C VAL A 116 39.39 0.13 26.31
N SER A 117 39.09 -0.21 25.05
CA SER A 117 40.07 -0.70 24.08
C SER A 117 40.04 0.03 22.75
N ASP A 118 41.18 0.04 22.05
CA ASP A 118 41.30 0.56 20.68
C ASP A 118 40.36 -0.20 19.71
N LYS A 119 40.08 -1.48 20.00
CA LYS A 119 39.18 -2.33 19.21
C LYS A 119 37.73 -1.88 19.33
N ASP A 120 37.27 -1.56 20.55
CA ASP A 120 35.90 -1.11 20.80
C ASP A 120 35.64 0.25 20.14
N GLN A 121 36.61 1.16 20.24
CA GLN A 121 36.56 2.45 19.55
C GLN A 121 36.45 2.26 18.03
N GLN A 122 37.24 1.37 17.44
CA GLN A 122 37.18 1.09 15.99
C GLN A 122 35.84 0.48 15.57
N LEU A 123 35.26 -0.41 16.40
CA LEU A 123 33.94 -0.98 16.15
C LEU A 123 32.85 0.09 16.21
N PHE A 124 32.86 0.95 17.23
CA PHE A 124 31.90 2.06 17.34
C PHE A 124 32.05 3.05 16.18
N ARG A 125 33.28 3.39 15.80
CA ARG A 125 33.55 4.24 14.63
C ARG A 125 32.94 3.65 13.36
N LYS A 126 33.05 2.34 13.14
CA LYS A 126 32.40 1.68 11.99
C LYS A 126 30.88 1.77 12.05
N VAL A 127 30.27 1.70 13.24
CA VAL A 127 28.82 1.93 13.40
C VAL A 127 28.46 3.34 12.91
N VAL A 128 29.17 4.38 13.37
CA VAL A 128 28.91 5.77 12.96
C VAL A 128 29.22 6.00 11.47
N GLU A 129 30.34 5.48 10.96
CA GLU A 129 30.69 5.61 9.54
C GLU A 129 29.69 4.88 8.62
N ASN A 130 29.15 3.73 9.03
CA ASN A 130 28.09 3.04 8.29
C ASN A 130 26.79 3.87 8.26
N VAL A 131 26.54 4.69 9.29
CA VAL A 131 25.43 5.64 9.30
C VAL A 131 25.73 6.84 8.40
N LYS A 132 26.94 7.39 8.41
CA LYS A 132 27.30 8.50 7.51
C LYS A 132 27.33 8.10 6.03
N HIS A 133 27.72 6.86 5.77
CA HIS A 133 27.64 6.21 4.47
C HIS A 133 26.35 5.40 4.31
N LEU A 134 25.28 5.80 5.04
CA LEU A 134 23.95 5.19 5.03
C LEU A 134 23.66 4.70 3.60
N ARG A 135 23.41 3.39 3.54
CA ARG A 135 23.23 2.53 2.36
C ARG A 135 22.74 3.33 1.15
N PRO A 136 23.25 3.10 -0.08
CA PRO A 136 22.68 3.72 -1.28
C PRO A 136 21.17 3.63 -1.14
N LYS A 137 20.50 4.80 -1.09
CA LYS A 137 19.08 4.92 -0.76
C LYS A 137 18.37 3.76 -1.45
N SER A 138 17.73 2.87 -0.69
CA SER A 138 16.99 1.75 -1.28
C SER A 138 16.05 2.28 -2.36
N VAL A 139 15.74 1.46 -3.37
CA VAL A 139 14.83 1.88 -4.46
C VAL A 139 13.55 2.49 -3.87
N PHE A 140 13.00 1.88 -2.81
CA PHE A 140 11.89 2.42 -2.01
C PHE A 140 12.15 3.84 -1.47
N SER A 141 13.25 4.06 -0.76
CA SER A 141 13.57 5.37 -0.17
C SER A 141 13.89 6.46 -1.21
N GLN A 142 14.26 6.07 -2.44
CA GLN A 142 14.42 7.03 -3.54
C GLN A 142 13.05 7.50 -4.08
N ARG A 143 12.10 6.57 -4.24
CA ARG A 143 10.78 6.86 -4.82
C ARG A 143 9.74 7.39 -3.83
N THR A 144 9.92 7.17 -2.52
CA THR A 144 8.90 7.48 -1.51
C THR A 144 9.38 8.56 -0.54
N GLU A 145 8.51 9.54 -0.28
CA GLU A 145 8.66 10.51 0.81
C GLU A 145 8.58 9.82 2.17
N GLU A 146 9.49 10.17 3.07
CA GLU A 146 9.61 9.53 4.39
C GLU A 146 8.34 9.67 5.23
N SER A 147 7.70 10.85 5.21
CA SER A 147 6.42 11.07 5.91
C SER A 147 5.31 10.13 5.41
N SER A 148 5.22 9.92 4.09
CA SER A 148 4.28 8.97 3.49
C SER A 148 4.61 7.54 3.91
N ALA A 149 5.88 7.14 3.83
CA ALA A 149 6.31 5.80 4.21
C ALA A 149 6.00 5.48 5.68
N SER A 150 6.33 6.42 6.58
CA SER A 150 6.09 6.26 8.02
C SER A 150 4.60 6.13 8.33
N GLN A 151 3.76 7.00 7.75
CA GLN A 151 2.30 6.90 7.91
C GLN A 151 1.75 5.58 7.36
N TYR A 152 2.25 5.14 6.20
CA TYR A 152 1.86 3.89 5.56
C TYR A 152 2.17 2.66 6.43
N PHE A 153 3.41 2.50 6.90
CA PHE A 153 3.77 1.34 7.73
C PHE A 153 3.14 1.41 9.12
N GLN A 154 2.92 2.61 9.67
CA GLN A 154 2.17 2.75 10.92
C GLN A 154 0.71 2.29 10.75
N PHE A 155 0.06 2.67 9.64
CA PHE A 155 -1.31 2.25 9.33
C PHE A 155 -1.43 0.71 9.26
N TYR A 156 -0.52 0.05 8.52
CA TYR A 156 -0.51 -1.41 8.41
C TYR A 156 -0.03 -2.15 9.67
N GLY A 157 0.60 -1.44 10.60
CA GLY A 157 0.98 -1.94 11.92
C GLY A 157 -0.20 -2.09 12.90
N TYR A 158 -1.39 -1.58 12.60
CA TYR A 158 -2.57 -1.76 13.44
C TYR A 158 -3.28 -3.09 13.17
N LEU A 159 -3.55 -3.87 14.21
CA LEU A 159 -4.30 -5.13 14.12
C LEU A 159 -5.71 -4.94 13.56
N SER A 160 -6.36 -3.80 13.84
CA SER A 160 -7.69 -3.49 13.29
C SER A 160 -7.68 -3.38 11.77
N GLN A 161 -6.61 -2.89 11.16
CA GLN A 161 -6.50 -2.83 9.70
C GLN A 161 -6.28 -4.21 9.10
N GLN A 162 -5.43 -5.03 9.73
CA GLN A 162 -5.27 -6.44 9.35
C GLN A 162 -6.60 -7.20 9.49
N GLN A 163 -7.38 -6.94 10.53
CA GLN A 163 -8.70 -7.53 10.72
C GLN A 163 -9.66 -7.11 9.60
N ASN A 164 -9.74 -5.82 9.24
CA ASN A 164 -10.59 -5.35 8.14
C ASN A 164 -10.26 -6.10 6.83
N MET A 165 -8.96 -6.27 6.56
CA MET A 165 -8.45 -7.01 5.41
C MET A 165 -8.80 -8.50 5.45
N MET A 166 -8.64 -9.15 6.60
CA MET A 166 -8.92 -10.59 6.78
C MET A 166 -10.42 -10.91 6.83
N GLN A 167 -11.26 -9.95 7.25
CA GLN A 167 -12.72 -10.09 7.29
C GLN A 167 -13.37 -9.89 5.91
N ASP A 168 -12.65 -9.31 4.94
CA ASP A 168 -13.04 -9.42 3.53
C ASP A 168 -12.92 -10.88 3.09
N TYR A 169 -14.05 -11.58 3.19
CA TYR A 169 -14.14 -13.00 2.87
C TYR A 169 -13.85 -13.26 1.39
N VAL A 170 -14.30 -12.39 0.48
CA VAL A 170 -14.08 -12.56 -0.97
C VAL A 170 -12.59 -12.54 -1.25
N ARG A 171 -11.88 -11.54 -0.71
CA ARG A 171 -10.41 -11.49 -0.78
C ARG A 171 -9.78 -12.75 -0.18
N THR A 172 -9.96 -12.96 1.13
CA THR A 172 -9.19 -13.95 1.88
C THR A 172 -9.45 -15.37 1.38
N SER A 173 -10.72 -15.72 1.11
CA SER A 173 -11.08 -17.05 0.61
C SER A 173 -10.63 -17.29 -0.83
N THR A 174 -10.58 -16.26 -1.68
CA THR A 174 -10.11 -16.41 -3.07
C THR A 174 -8.61 -16.65 -3.12
N TYR A 175 -7.82 -15.93 -2.29
CA TYR A 175 -6.39 -16.23 -2.11
C TYR A 175 -6.16 -17.66 -1.61
N GLN A 176 -6.89 -18.09 -0.56
CA GLN A 176 -6.79 -19.45 -0.06
C GLN A 176 -7.13 -20.48 -1.14
N ARG A 177 -8.21 -20.26 -1.91
CA ARG A 177 -8.63 -21.15 -2.99
C ARG A 177 -7.60 -21.20 -4.12
N ALA A 178 -7.00 -20.07 -4.49
CA ALA A 178 -5.97 -20.00 -5.50
C ALA A 178 -4.72 -20.81 -5.10
N ILE A 179 -4.27 -20.66 -3.85
CA ILE A 179 -3.10 -21.35 -3.31
C ILE A 179 -3.36 -22.85 -3.13
N LEU A 180 -4.42 -23.24 -2.41
CA LEU A 180 -4.74 -24.65 -2.16
C LEU A 180 -5.18 -25.38 -3.43
N GLY A 181 -5.95 -24.71 -4.30
CA GLY A 181 -6.40 -25.25 -5.58
C GLY A 181 -5.28 -25.50 -6.58
N ASN A 182 -4.10 -24.91 -6.34
CA ASN A 182 -2.88 -25.11 -7.11
C ASN A 182 -1.74 -25.61 -6.23
N ALA A 183 -2.03 -26.50 -5.26
CA ALA A 183 -1.03 -27.01 -4.32
C ALA A 183 0.24 -27.57 -4.98
N ILE A 184 0.18 -28.07 -6.23
CA ILE A 184 1.36 -28.50 -7.00
C ILE A 184 2.41 -27.39 -7.20
N ASP A 185 2.00 -26.13 -7.21
CA ASP A 185 2.88 -24.96 -7.30
C ASP A 185 3.57 -24.64 -5.96
N PHE A 186 3.08 -25.20 -4.85
CA PHE A 186 3.55 -24.89 -3.49
C PHE A 186 4.18 -26.10 -2.78
N GLN A 187 3.72 -27.32 -3.06
CA GLN A 187 4.17 -28.56 -2.44
C GLN A 187 5.70 -28.72 -2.58
N ASP A 188 6.38 -28.83 -1.44
CA ASP A 188 7.84 -28.95 -1.33
C ASP A 188 8.63 -27.78 -1.98
N LYS A 189 7.98 -26.62 -2.15
CA LYS A 189 8.57 -25.40 -2.71
C LYS A 189 8.99 -24.39 -1.65
N VAL A 190 9.85 -23.47 -2.06
CA VAL A 190 10.26 -22.29 -1.29
C VAL A 190 9.44 -21.09 -1.77
N VAL A 191 8.77 -20.42 -0.84
CA VAL A 191 7.83 -19.34 -1.13
C VAL A 191 8.31 -18.03 -0.49
N LEU A 192 8.09 -16.91 -1.18
CA LEU A 192 8.29 -15.56 -0.65
C LEU A 192 6.93 -14.87 -0.54
N ASP A 193 6.57 -14.43 0.66
CA ASP A 193 5.37 -13.65 0.94
C ASP A 193 5.77 -12.18 1.16
N VAL A 194 5.40 -11.30 0.23
CA VAL A 194 5.83 -9.89 0.18
C VAL A 194 4.77 -9.00 0.80
N GLY A 195 5.10 -8.31 1.89
CA GLY A 195 4.13 -7.55 2.67
C GLY A 195 3.18 -8.50 3.40
N ALA A 196 3.75 -9.45 4.13
CA ALA A 196 3.02 -10.58 4.69
C ALA A 196 1.93 -10.17 5.69
N GLY A 197 1.98 -8.96 6.26
CA GLY A 197 1.03 -8.48 7.26
C GLY A 197 0.99 -9.42 8.46
N SER A 198 -0.20 -9.98 8.75
CA SER A 198 -0.38 -11.00 9.79
C SER A 198 0.24 -12.37 9.46
N GLY A 199 0.71 -12.57 8.23
CA GLY A 199 1.25 -13.85 7.72
C GLY A 199 0.19 -14.78 7.13
N ILE A 200 -1.07 -14.35 6.97
CA ILE A 200 -2.18 -15.21 6.55
C ILE A 200 -1.92 -15.97 5.24
N LEU A 201 -1.29 -15.32 4.24
CA LEU A 201 -0.95 -15.96 2.97
C LEU A 201 0.19 -16.99 3.14
N SER A 202 1.17 -16.69 3.98
CA SER A 202 2.21 -17.64 4.38
C SER A 202 1.62 -18.91 5.03
N PHE A 203 0.58 -18.79 5.86
CA PHE A 203 -0.13 -19.95 6.41
C PHE A 203 -0.82 -20.77 5.32
N PHE A 204 -1.44 -20.13 4.33
CA PHE A 204 -2.05 -20.84 3.20
C PHE A 204 -1.00 -21.57 2.35
N ALA A 205 0.17 -20.98 2.13
CA ALA A 205 1.28 -21.65 1.46
C ALA A 205 1.75 -22.90 2.22
N VAL A 206 1.86 -22.83 3.55
CA VAL A 206 2.18 -23.99 4.39
C VAL A 206 1.07 -25.05 4.33
N GLN A 207 -0.21 -24.66 4.33
CA GLN A 207 -1.34 -25.57 4.15
C GLN A 207 -1.30 -26.27 2.77
N ALA A 208 -0.81 -25.60 1.73
CA ALA A 208 -0.58 -26.17 0.40
C ALA A 208 0.68 -27.04 0.30
N GLY A 209 1.43 -27.21 1.40
CA GLY A 209 2.60 -28.10 1.46
C GLY A 209 3.94 -27.43 1.20
N ALA A 210 4.04 -26.10 1.29
CA ALA A 210 5.34 -25.40 1.17
C ALA A 210 6.39 -25.97 2.14
N ALA A 211 7.60 -26.18 1.62
CA ALA A 211 8.74 -26.61 2.41
C ALA A 211 9.25 -25.47 3.29
N LYS A 212 9.27 -24.25 2.74
CA LYS A 212 9.76 -23.05 3.41
C LYS A 212 9.00 -21.82 2.91
N VAL A 213 8.69 -20.90 3.80
CA VAL A 213 8.13 -19.58 3.47
C VAL A 213 8.97 -18.49 4.13
N TYR A 214 9.43 -17.52 3.34
CA TYR A 214 10.00 -16.26 3.83
C TYR A 214 8.90 -15.20 3.83
N ALA A 215 8.47 -14.77 5.03
CA ALA A 215 7.40 -13.80 5.20
C ALA A 215 8.02 -12.42 5.50
N ILE A 216 8.02 -11.53 4.51
CA ILE A 216 8.66 -10.21 4.61
C ILE A 216 7.61 -9.17 4.97
N GLU A 217 7.82 -8.46 6.08
CA GLU A 217 6.90 -7.44 6.56
C GLU A 217 7.68 -6.23 7.10
N ALA A 218 7.41 -5.04 6.58
CA ALA A 218 8.16 -3.84 6.89
C ALA A 218 7.62 -3.08 8.12
N SER A 219 6.35 -3.27 8.47
CA SER A 219 5.72 -2.68 9.65
C SER A 219 5.96 -3.49 10.92
N ASN A 220 5.55 -2.92 12.06
CA ASN A 220 5.56 -3.63 13.34
C ASN A 220 4.63 -4.87 13.38
N MET A 221 3.80 -5.08 12.34
CA MET A 221 2.99 -6.28 12.21
C MET A 221 3.83 -7.57 12.14
N ALA A 222 5.09 -7.48 11.71
CA ALA A 222 6.04 -8.59 11.70
C ALA A 222 6.16 -9.28 13.08
N GLN A 223 6.06 -8.52 14.18
CA GLN A 223 6.10 -9.07 15.54
C GLN A 223 4.88 -9.94 15.84
N TYR A 224 3.69 -9.52 15.41
CA TYR A 224 2.45 -10.28 15.58
C TYR A 224 2.41 -11.50 14.64
N ALA A 225 2.91 -11.36 13.41
CA ALA A 225 3.08 -12.49 12.49
C ALA A 225 3.98 -13.58 13.10
N GLN A 226 5.10 -13.18 13.72
CA GLN A 226 5.99 -14.11 14.42
C GLN A 226 5.29 -14.82 15.59
N GLN A 227 4.48 -14.11 16.39
CA GLN A 227 3.66 -14.72 17.46
C GLN A 227 2.64 -15.74 16.90
N LEU A 228 2.01 -15.44 15.75
CA LEU A 228 1.11 -16.38 15.08
C LEU A 228 1.86 -17.62 14.56
N VAL A 229 3.05 -17.44 13.98
CA VAL A 229 3.90 -18.53 13.48
C VAL A 229 4.30 -19.49 14.60
N GLU A 230 4.71 -18.95 15.76
CA GLU A 230 5.08 -19.73 16.94
C GLU A 230 3.88 -20.45 17.57
N SER A 231 2.77 -19.75 17.77
CA SER A 231 1.56 -20.33 18.37
C SER A 231 0.90 -21.42 17.51
N ASN A 232 1.08 -21.37 16.18
CA ASN A 232 0.60 -22.39 15.25
C ASN A 232 1.64 -23.49 14.96
N ASN A 233 2.79 -23.49 15.67
CA ASN A 233 3.84 -24.52 15.57
C ASN A 233 4.43 -24.71 14.15
N VAL A 234 4.52 -23.64 13.36
CA VAL A 234 5.05 -23.66 11.98
C VAL A 234 6.34 -22.86 11.80
N GLN A 235 7.00 -22.47 12.89
CA GLN A 235 8.26 -21.71 12.90
C GLN A 235 9.43 -22.41 12.19
N HIS A 236 9.36 -23.74 12.02
CA HIS A 236 10.32 -24.49 11.23
C HIS A 236 10.12 -24.31 9.71
N LYS A 237 8.90 -23.93 9.27
CA LYS A 237 8.55 -23.68 7.86
C LYS A 237 8.49 -22.19 7.52
N ILE A 238 7.89 -21.36 8.36
CA ILE A 238 7.75 -19.91 8.12
C ILE A 238 8.86 -19.16 8.87
N SER A 239 9.60 -18.33 8.15
CA SER A 239 10.57 -17.39 8.72
C SER A 239 10.11 -15.97 8.44
N VAL A 240 9.65 -15.27 9.48
CA VAL A 240 9.29 -13.86 9.40
C VAL A 240 10.57 -13.02 9.40
N ILE A 241 10.71 -12.14 8.41
CA ILE A 241 11.87 -11.25 8.27
C ILE A 241 11.36 -9.81 8.27
N PRO A 242 11.57 -9.04 9.35
CA PRO A 242 11.18 -7.65 9.40
C PRO A 242 12.05 -6.82 8.45
N GLY A 243 11.43 -6.02 7.59
CA GLY A 243 12.12 -5.11 6.69
C GLY A 243 11.41 -4.90 5.36
N LYS A 244 11.93 -3.93 4.58
CA LYS A 244 11.46 -3.64 3.22
C LYS A 244 12.11 -4.59 2.21
N ILE A 245 11.36 -5.01 1.20
CA ILE A 245 11.84 -5.98 0.19
C ILE A 245 13.08 -5.46 -0.56
N GLU A 246 13.23 -4.16 -0.68
CA GLU A 246 14.35 -3.49 -1.35
C GLU A 246 15.63 -3.49 -0.51
N GLU A 247 15.53 -3.78 0.80
CA GLU A 247 16.60 -3.64 1.79
C GLU A 247 17.02 -4.95 2.48
N ILE A 248 16.28 -6.03 2.24
CA ILE A 248 16.56 -7.36 2.79
C ILE A 248 17.34 -8.22 1.81
N GLU A 249 17.96 -9.29 2.33
CA GLU A 249 18.61 -10.35 1.57
C GLU A 249 18.01 -11.70 1.99
N LEU A 250 17.81 -12.60 1.02
CA LEU A 250 17.35 -13.97 1.26
C LEU A 250 18.50 -14.96 1.05
N PRO A 251 18.56 -16.05 1.82
CA PRO A 251 19.64 -17.03 1.70
C PRO A 251 19.55 -17.89 0.42
N GLU A 252 18.40 -17.91 -0.24
CA GLU A 252 18.16 -18.70 -1.45
C GLU A 252 17.12 -18.05 -2.39
N LYS A 253 17.04 -18.55 -3.63
CA LYS A 253 16.00 -18.18 -4.59
C LYS A 253 14.70 -18.93 -4.27
N VAL A 254 13.55 -18.35 -4.62
CA VAL A 254 12.22 -18.90 -4.34
C VAL A 254 11.52 -19.40 -5.61
N ASP A 255 10.66 -20.40 -5.47
CA ASP A 255 9.87 -20.97 -6.56
C ASP A 255 8.60 -20.16 -6.84
N VAL A 256 7.99 -19.58 -5.80
CA VAL A 256 6.75 -18.79 -5.90
C VAL A 256 6.88 -17.53 -5.06
N ILE A 257 6.45 -16.39 -5.61
CA ILE A 257 6.20 -15.16 -4.85
C ILE A 257 4.69 -15.00 -4.72
N ILE A 258 4.22 -14.80 -3.48
CA ILE A 258 2.84 -14.45 -3.17
C ILE A 258 2.82 -13.04 -2.56
N SER A 259 1.78 -12.28 -2.84
CA SER A 259 1.54 -10.98 -2.21
C SER A 259 0.08 -10.59 -2.39
N GLU A 260 -0.37 -9.62 -1.61
CA GLU A 260 -1.58 -8.86 -1.91
C GLU A 260 -1.16 -7.38 -2.08
N PRO A 261 -0.72 -6.98 -3.28
CA PRO A 261 -0.16 -5.65 -3.52
C PRO A 261 -1.17 -4.66 -4.12
N MET A 262 -2.47 -4.97 -4.14
CA MET A 262 -3.46 -4.19 -4.88
C MET A 262 -4.04 -3.06 -4.03
N GLY A 263 -3.93 -1.83 -4.51
CA GLY A 263 -4.65 -0.67 -3.98
C GLY A 263 -5.90 -0.32 -4.78
N TYR A 264 -6.52 0.82 -4.45
CA TYR A 264 -7.54 1.43 -5.31
C TYR A 264 -7.03 1.60 -6.75
N MET A 265 -7.91 1.35 -7.73
CA MET A 265 -7.54 1.33 -9.15
C MET A 265 -6.34 0.41 -9.47
N LEU A 266 -6.19 -0.71 -8.74
CA LEU A 266 -5.07 -1.67 -8.82
C LEU A 266 -3.71 -1.11 -8.34
N TYR A 267 -3.39 0.13 -8.70
CA TYR A 267 -2.04 0.71 -8.59
C TYR A 267 -1.79 1.57 -7.36
N ASN A 268 -2.83 2.09 -6.68
CA ASN A 268 -2.62 2.93 -5.50
C ASN A 268 -1.73 2.24 -4.46
N GLU A 269 -1.06 3.02 -3.60
CA GLU A 269 -0.06 2.55 -2.62
C GLU A 269 1.30 2.15 -3.22
N ARG A 270 1.37 1.98 -4.55
CA ARG A 270 2.60 1.64 -5.28
C ARG A 270 3.26 0.34 -4.80
N MET A 271 2.49 -0.54 -4.15
CA MET A 271 3.00 -1.83 -3.65
C MET A 271 3.28 -2.84 -4.77
N LEU A 272 2.68 -2.66 -5.96
CA LEU A 272 3.03 -3.45 -7.14
C LEU A 272 4.50 -3.30 -7.52
N GLU A 273 5.12 -2.14 -7.34
CA GLU A 273 6.53 -1.97 -7.62
C GLU A 273 7.41 -2.80 -6.67
N THR A 274 7.07 -2.81 -5.37
CA THR A 274 7.65 -3.68 -4.33
C THR A 274 7.49 -5.17 -4.72
N TYR A 275 6.32 -5.55 -5.24
CA TYR A 275 6.05 -6.91 -5.69
C TYR A 275 6.89 -7.32 -6.91
N LEU A 276 7.02 -6.44 -7.92
CA LEU A 276 7.89 -6.67 -9.08
C LEU A 276 9.37 -6.71 -8.68
N HIS A 277 9.79 -5.89 -7.73
CA HIS A 277 11.16 -5.86 -7.20
C HIS A 277 11.56 -7.20 -6.57
N ALA A 278 10.61 -7.87 -5.90
CA ALA A 278 10.83 -9.17 -5.26
C ALA A 278 11.23 -10.28 -6.26
N ARG A 279 10.93 -10.13 -7.56
CA ARG A 279 11.35 -11.09 -8.61
C ARG A 279 12.86 -11.29 -8.67
N LYS A 280 13.66 -10.38 -8.11
CA LYS A 280 15.11 -10.62 -7.98
C LYS A 280 15.44 -11.89 -7.19
N TRP A 281 14.51 -12.45 -6.40
CA TRP A 281 14.66 -13.77 -5.77
C TRP A 281 13.94 -14.91 -6.47
N LEU A 282 13.10 -14.64 -7.47
CA LEU A 282 12.38 -15.67 -8.20
C LEU A 282 13.36 -16.53 -9.02
N LYS A 283 13.20 -17.86 -8.96
CA LYS A 283 13.91 -18.81 -9.84
C LYS A 283 13.46 -18.62 -11.30
N PRO A 284 14.29 -19.01 -12.30
CA PRO A 284 13.79 -19.18 -13.66
C PRO A 284 12.58 -20.13 -13.66
N HIS A 285 11.48 -19.74 -14.31
CA HIS A 285 10.19 -20.45 -14.30
C HIS A 285 9.43 -20.45 -12.96
N GLY A 286 9.85 -19.62 -11.99
CA GLY A 286 9.05 -19.39 -10.80
C GLY A 286 7.73 -18.69 -11.12
N LYS A 287 6.79 -18.74 -10.18
CA LYS A 287 5.44 -18.17 -10.34
C LYS A 287 5.20 -16.98 -9.43
N MET A 288 4.22 -16.17 -9.83
CA MET A 288 3.73 -15.01 -9.09
C MET A 288 2.23 -15.15 -8.87
N TYR A 289 1.78 -14.94 -7.63
CA TYR A 289 0.39 -15.02 -7.19
C TYR A 289 0.02 -13.71 -6.46
N PRO A 290 -0.72 -12.79 -7.11
CA PRO A 290 -1.31 -12.89 -8.46
C PRO A 290 -0.28 -12.83 -9.61
N THR A 291 -0.67 -13.31 -10.78
CA THR A 291 0.14 -13.35 -12.01
C THR A 291 -0.15 -12.17 -12.94
N HIS A 292 -1.42 -11.81 -13.10
CA HIS A 292 -1.86 -10.66 -13.89
C HIS A 292 -2.82 -9.78 -13.09
N GLY A 293 -2.84 -8.49 -13.40
CA GLY A 293 -3.86 -7.55 -12.97
C GLY A 293 -4.53 -6.86 -14.15
N ASP A 294 -5.84 -6.92 -14.22
CA ASP A 294 -6.67 -6.30 -15.24
C ASP A 294 -7.35 -5.06 -14.66
N LEU A 295 -6.94 -3.86 -15.07
CA LEU A 295 -7.69 -2.63 -14.78
C LEU A 295 -8.76 -2.43 -15.84
N HIS A 296 -10.02 -2.37 -15.42
CA HIS A 296 -11.17 -2.09 -16.26
C HIS A 296 -11.60 -0.63 -16.11
N ILE A 297 -11.96 -0.01 -17.24
CA ILE A 297 -12.33 1.40 -17.32
C ILE A 297 -13.60 1.52 -18.16
N ALA A 298 -14.63 2.21 -17.67
CA ALA A 298 -15.86 2.45 -18.44
C ALA A 298 -16.43 3.87 -18.22
N PRO A 299 -16.94 4.54 -19.26
CA PRO A 299 -17.66 5.80 -19.11
C PRO A 299 -18.98 5.59 -18.37
N PHE A 300 -19.35 6.50 -17.47
CA PHE A 300 -20.59 6.41 -16.71
C PHE A 300 -21.45 7.68 -16.75
N SER A 301 -22.75 7.51 -16.52
CA SER A 301 -23.71 8.59 -16.33
C SER A 301 -24.31 8.54 -14.92
N ASP A 302 -23.92 9.46 -14.04
CA ASP A 302 -24.48 9.61 -12.70
C ASP A 302 -24.59 11.10 -12.31
N GLU A 303 -25.74 11.69 -12.66
CA GLU A 303 -26.07 13.09 -12.37
C GLU A 303 -26.14 13.36 -10.86
N SER A 304 -26.56 12.36 -10.07
CA SER A 304 -26.70 12.52 -8.62
C SER A 304 -25.35 12.71 -7.94
N LEU A 305 -24.36 11.90 -8.33
CA LEU A 305 -22.98 12.02 -7.86
C LEU A 305 -22.35 13.34 -8.31
N TYR A 306 -22.55 13.72 -9.58
CA TYR A 306 -22.01 14.97 -10.11
C TYR A 306 -22.58 16.20 -9.37
N SER A 307 -23.91 16.23 -9.21
CA SER A 307 -24.61 17.27 -8.46
C SER A 307 -24.18 17.32 -6.99
N GLU A 308 -23.91 16.18 -6.35
CA GLU A 308 -23.39 16.13 -4.98
C GLU A 308 -22.04 16.87 -4.85
N GLN A 309 -21.07 16.58 -5.72
CA GLN A 309 -19.76 17.25 -5.67
C GLN A 309 -19.88 18.74 -6.01
N TYR A 310 -20.71 19.07 -7.01
CA TYR A 310 -21.00 20.47 -7.34
C TYR A 310 -21.62 21.24 -6.16
N ASN A 311 -22.56 20.61 -5.44
CA ASN A 311 -23.21 21.22 -4.27
C ASN A 311 -22.25 21.41 -3.08
N LYS A 312 -21.29 20.51 -2.86
CA LYS A 312 -20.24 20.74 -1.85
C LYS A 312 -19.44 21.99 -2.16
N ALA A 313 -19.06 22.18 -3.43
CA ALA A 313 -18.34 23.38 -3.85
C ALA A 313 -19.17 24.66 -3.74
N ASN A 314 -20.49 24.59 -3.91
CA ASN A 314 -21.39 25.73 -3.74
C ASN A 314 -21.40 26.32 -2.32
N PHE A 315 -20.87 25.61 -1.31
CA PHE A 315 -20.56 26.20 -0.01
C PHE A 315 -19.72 27.48 -0.15
N TRP A 316 -18.74 27.48 -1.05
CA TRP A 316 -17.87 28.64 -1.29
C TRP A 316 -18.57 29.76 -2.06
N TYR A 317 -19.76 29.53 -2.64
CA TYR A 317 -20.52 30.52 -3.39
C TYR A 317 -21.40 31.40 -2.47
N GLN A 318 -20.90 31.72 -1.27
CA GLN A 318 -21.60 32.55 -0.28
C GLN A 318 -20.93 33.92 -0.18
N SER A 319 -21.65 34.99 -0.54
CA SER A 319 -21.13 36.36 -0.53
C SER A 319 -21.09 37.03 0.85
N ALA A 320 -21.61 36.37 1.89
CA ALA A 320 -21.72 36.93 3.24
C ALA A 320 -21.73 35.86 4.35
N PHE A 321 -20.90 34.81 4.22
CA PHE A 321 -20.76 33.78 5.25
C PHE A 321 -20.15 34.38 6.53
N HIS A 322 -20.96 34.54 7.58
CA HIS A 322 -20.58 35.29 8.78
C HIS A 322 -19.99 36.69 8.49
N GLY A 323 -20.50 37.35 7.44
CA GLY A 323 -20.02 38.67 7.01
C GLY A 323 -18.74 38.66 6.15
N VAL A 324 -18.27 37.48 5.73
CA VAL A 324 -17.12 37.31 4.83
C VAL A 324 -17.58 36.77 3.48
N ASP A 325 -17.09 37.36 2.38
CA ASP A 325 -17.33 36.86 1.03
C ASP A 325 -16.37 35.70 0.71
N LEU A 326 -16.91 34.50 0.53
CA LEU A 326 -16.15 33.27 0.22
C LEU A 326 -15.99 33.02 -1.29
N THR A 327 -16.70 33.77 -2.15
CA THR A 327 -16.85 33.45 -3.58
C THR A 327 -15.52 33.41 -4.34
N THR A 328 -14.51 34.14 -3.84
CA THR A 328 -13.14 34.12 -4.39
C THR A 328 -12.52 32.71 -4.40
N LEU A 329 -12.91 31.83 -3.46
CA LEU A 329 -12.42 30.45 -3.36
C LEU A 329 -13.30 29.42 -4.08
N HIS A 330 -14.44 29.80 -4.67
CA HIS A 330 -15.37 28.86 -5.31
C HIS A 330 -14.71 28.04 -6.42
N LYS A 331 -13.91 28.69 -7.27
CA LYS A 331 -13.19 28.01 -8.37
C LYS A 331 -12.16 27.00 -7.85
N GLU A 332 -11.42 27.35 -6.79
CA GLU A 332 -10.43 26.44 -6.19
C GLU A 332 -11.10 25.29 -5.45
N GLY A 333 -12.21 25.54 -4.74
CA GLY A 333 -13.02 24.50 -4.12
C GLY A 333 -13.62 23.52 -5.15
N MET A 334 -14.20 24.04 -6.24
CA MET A 334 -14.66 23.23 -7.37
C MET A 334 -13.54 22.33 -7.91
N LYS A 335 -12.36 22.91 -8.13
CA LYS A 335 -11.20 22.14 -8.58
C LYS A 335 -10.83 21.06 -7.57
N GLU A 336 -10.77 21.37 -6.28
CA GLU A 336 -10.41 20.40 -5.24
C GLU A 336 -11.38 19.21 -5.18
N TYR A 337 -12.70 19.45 -5.12
CA TYR A 337 -13.69 18.36 -5.05
C TYR A 337 -13.66 17.46 -6.30
N PHE A 338 -13.53 18.04 -7.49
CA PHE A 338 -13.45 17.27 -8.74
C PHE A 338 -12.12 16.54 -8.92
N ARG A 339 -11.09 16.87 -8.12
CA ARG A 339 -9.80 16.16 -8.11
C ARG A 339 -9.81 14.93 -7.20
N GLN A 340 -10.86 14.70 -6.41
CA GLN A 340 -10.97 13.52 -5.55
C GLN A 340 -11.58 12.35 -6.33
N PRO A 341 -10.88 11.21 -6.47
CA PRO A 341 -11.53 9.97 -6.91
C PRO A 341 -12.55 9.53 -5.88
N ILE A 342 -13.74 9.14 -6.34
CA ILE A 342 -14.84 8.70 -5.48
C ILE A 342 -14.73 7.19 -5.27
N VAL A 343 -14.59 6.75 -4.03
CA VAL A 343 -14.55 5.32 -3.67
C VAL A 343 -15.91 4.91 -3.12
N ASP A 344 -16.67 4.18 -3.93
CA ASP A 344 -17.95 3.56 -3.58
C ASP A 344 -18.32 2.45 -4.57
N THR A 345 -19.54 1.96 -4.48
CA THR A 345 -20.09 0.98 -5.43
C THR A 345 -21.33 1.53 -6.11
N PHE A 346 -21.61 1.02 -7.31
CA PHE A 346 -22.65 1.53 -8.19
C PHE A 346 -23.27 0.41 -9.04
N ASP A 347 -24.44 0.67 -9.62
CA ASP A 347 -25.11 -0.28 -10.49
C ASP A 347 -24.46 -0.24 -11.87
N ILE A 348 -24.06 -1.40 -12.42
CA ILE A 348 -23.39 -1.48 -13.73
C ILE A 348 -24.18 -0.79 -14.87
N ARG A 349 -25.50 -0.62 -14.73
CA ARG A 349 -26.34 0.08 -15.72
C ARG A 349 -26.03 1.58 -15.86
N ILE A 350 -25.24 2.19 -14.97
CA ILE A 350 -24.72 3.56 -15.21
C ILE A 350 -23.64 3.59 -16.30
N CYS A 351 -22.98 2.46 -16.59
CA CYS A 351 -21.92 2.40 -17.59
C CYS A 351 -22.51 2.52 -19.00
N MET A 352 -22.00 3.49 -19.76
CA MET A 352 -22.52 3.86 -21.08
C MET A 352 -21.91 3.02 -22.22
N ALA A 353 -20.88 2.23 -21.92
CA ALA A 353 -20.19 1.36 -22.87
C ALA A 353 -19.61 0.12 -22.17
N LYS A 354 -19.14 -0.87 -22.94
CA LYS A 354 -18.30 -1.94 -22.42
C LYS A 354 -16.99 -1.36 -21.90
N SER A 355 -16.39 -1.97 -20.88
CA SER A 355 -15.12 -1.50 -20.36
C SER A 355 -13.96 -1.79 -21.31
N VAL A 356 -12.99 -0.87 -21.33
CA VAL A 356 -11.64 -1.12 -21.85
C VAL A 356 -10.87 -1.83 -20.73
N ARG A 357 -10.06 -2.83 -21.11
CA ARG A 357 -9.23 -3.61 -20.20
C ARG A 357 -7.76 -3.32 -20.47
N HIS A 358 -7.03 -2.92 -19.42
CA HIS A 358 -5.58 -2.74 -19.43
C HIS A 358 -4.94 -3.81 -18.53
N VAL A 359 -4.00 -4.58 -19.07
CA VAL A 359 -3.41 -5.75 -18.40
C VAL A 359 -1.99 -5.41 -17.96
N CYS A 360 -1.68 -5.65 -16.69
CA CYS A 360 -0.33 -5.68 -16.15
C CYS A 360 0.08 -7.15 -15.91
N ASP A 361 1.18 -7.57 -16.52
CA ASP A 361 1.78 -8.89 -16.36
C ASP A 361 2.89 -8.84 -15.32
N PHE A 362 2.60 -9.28 -14.11
CA PHE A 362 3.54 -9.17 -13.00
C PHE A 362 4.79 -10.04 -13.19
N LEU A 363 4.73 -11.06 -14.06
CA LEU A 363 5.88 -11.89 -14.36
C LEU A 363 6.85 -11.21 -15.33
N ASN A 364 6.35 -10.40 -16.27
CA ASN A 364 7.15 -9.85 -17.38
C ASN A 364 7.35 -8.32 -17.34
N ASP A 365 6.39 -7.55 -16.86
CA ASP A 365 6.47 -6.07 -16.81
C ASP A 365 7.58 -5.62 -15.86
N LYS A 366 8.21 -4.47 -16.10
CA LYS A 366 9.29 -3.94 -15.26
C LYS A 366 8.73 -3.00 -14.19
N GLU A 367 9.51 -2.83 -13.13
CA GLU A 367 9.20 -1.86 -12.06
C GLU A 367 9.02 -0.44 -12.62
N ASP A 368 9.89 -0.05 -13.58
CA ASP A 368 9.82 1.26 -14.24
C ASP A 368 8.58 1.46 -15.12
N ASP A 369 7.97 0.37 -15.61
CA ASP A 369 6.76 0.45 -16.45
C ASP A 369 5.55 0.93 -15.63
N LEU A 370 5.60 0.79 -14.30
CA LEU A 370 4.59 1.27 -13.39
C LEU A 370 4.74 2.76 -13.06
N HIS A 371 5.87 3.42 -13.37
CA HIS A 371 6.05 4.83 -13.03
C HIS A 371 5.16 5.77 -13.85
N VAL A 372 4.90 5.42 -15.11
CA VAL A 372 4.02 6.16 -16.01
C VAL A 372 3.20 5.16 -16.82
N ILE A 373 1.91 5.06 -16.51
CA ILE A 373 0.99 4.11 -17.15
C ILE A 373 0.06 4.91 -18.07
N ASP A 374 0.23 4.76 -19.39
CA ASP A 374 -0.60 5.43 -20.41
C ASP A 374 -1.56 4.42 -21.06
N ILE A 375 -2.85 4.59 -20.79
CA ILE A 375 -3.92 3.69 -21.21
C ILE A 375 -4.79 4.38 -22.27
N PRO A 376 -4.65 4.04 -23.56
CA PRO A 376 -5.53 4.57 -24.60
C PRO A 376 -6.95 4.02 -24.42
N LEU A 377 -7.95 4.87 -24.69
CA LEU A 377 -9.36 4.56 -24.53
C LEU A 377 -10.10 4.70 -25.85
N GLU A 378 -10.96 3.73 -26.14
CA GLU A 378 -11.95 3.78 -27.21
C GLU A 378 -13.23 3.06 -26.74
N PHE A 379 -14.35 3.79 -26.73
CA PHE A 379 -15.64 3.28 -26.30
C PHE A 379 -16.69 3.50 -27.38
N HIS A 380 -17.36 2.43 -27.79
CA HIS A 380 -18.60 2.54 -28.56
C HIS A 380 -19.80 2.70 -27.63
N ILE A 381 -20.45 3.87 -27.69
CA ILE A 381 -21.52 4.23 -26.75
C ILE A 381 -22.80 3.45 -27.03
N LEU A 382 -23.31 2.79 -26.00
CA LEU A 382 -24.50 1.94 -26.04
C LEU A 382 -25.79 2.70 -25.71
N GLN A 383 -25.70 3.84 -25.02
CA GLN A 383 -26.84 4.64 -24.60
C GLN A 383 -26.56 6.14 -24.73
N THR A 384 -27.52 6.90 -25.26
CA THR A 384 -27.46 8.37 -25.29
C THR A 384 -27.61 8.94 -23.89
N GLY A 385 -26.75 9.88 -23.50
CA GLY A 385 -26.81 10.52 -22.19
C GLY A 385 -25.67 11.50 -21.95
N ILE A 386 -25.50 11.88 -20.69
CA ILE A 386 -24.41 12.75 -20.24
C ILE A 386 -23.35 11.86 -19.56
N CYS A 387 -22.17 11.78 -20.17
CA CYS A 387 -21.00 11.12 -19.60
C CYS A 387 -20.39 12.03 -18.53
N HIS A 388 -20.49 11.60 -17.28
CA HIS A 388 -20.04 12.36 -16.11
C HIS A 388 -18.60 12.02 -15.71
N GLY A 389 -18.04 10.91 -16.20
CA GLY A 389 -16.73 10.45 -15.76
C GLY A 389 -16.36 9.06 -16.26
N LEU A 390 -15.26 8.53 -15.71
CA LEU A 390 -14.81 7.15 -15.89
C LEU A 390 -14.91 6.39 -14.57
N ALA A 391 -15.42 5.17 -14.63
CA ALA A 391 -15.46 4.22 -13.53
C ALA A 391 -14.36 3.17 -13.72
N PHE A 392 -13.75 2.75 -12.62
CA PHE A 392 -12.60 1.87 -12.56
C PHE A 392 -12.84 0.73 -11.57
N TRP A 393 -12.46 -0.47 -11.97
CA TRP A 393 -12.36 -1.64 -11.10
C TRP A 393 -11.25 -2.53 -11.62
N PHE A 394 -10.83 -3.53 -10.85
CA PHE A 394 -9.80 -4.45 -11.30
C PHE A 394 -10.11 -5.91 -10.96
N ASP A 395 -9.57 -6.79 -11.79
CA ASP A 395 -9.54 -8.22 -11.54
C ASP A 395 -8.08 -8.66 -11.46
N VAL A 396 -7.76 -9.64 -10.61
CA VAL A 396 -6.43 -10.27 -10.60
C VAL A 396 -6.55 -11.77 -10.83
N GLU A 397 -5.66 -12.29 -11.66
CA GLU A 397 -5.60 -13.71 -12.00
C GLU A 397 -4.45 -14.39 -11.27
N PHE A 398 -4.74 -15.54 -10.68
CA PHE A 398 -3.76 -16.50 -10.21
C PHE A 398 -3.63 -17.62 -11.25
N SER A 399 -2.66 -17.50 -12.15
CA SER A 399 -2.39 -18.46 -13.22
C SER A 399 -1.63 -19.69 -12.70
N GLY A 400 -2.36 -20.59 -12.05
CA GLY A 400 -1.82 -21.79 -11.44
C GLY A 400 -1.65 -22.97 -12.39
N SER A 401 -0.88 -23.98 -11.98
CA SER A 401 -0.60 -25.15 -12.84
C SER A 401 -1.80 -26.09 -12.98
N SER A 402 -2.73 -26.05 -12.03
CA SER A 402 -3.93 -26.88 -12.04
C SER A 402 -5.15 -26.11 -12.55
N GLN A 403 -5.28 -24.84 -12.16
CA GLN A 403 -6.42 -23.99 -12.52
C GLN A 403 -6.08 -22.49 -12.39
N ASN A 404 -6.74 -21.69 -13.21
CA ASN A 404 -6.74 -20.23 -13.06
C ASN A 404 -7.85 -19.84 -12.08
N VAL A 405 -7.53 -18.99 -11.11
CA VAL A 405 -8.49 -18.42 -10.16
C VAL A 405 -8.50 -16.91 -10.31
N TRP A 406 -9.68 -16.29 -10.25
CA TRP A 406 -9.84 -14.85 -10.40
C TRP A 406 -10.42 -14.24 -9.12
N LEU A 407 -9.80 -13.16 -8.65
CA LEU A 407 -10.37 -12.25 -7.67
C LEU A 407 -10.84 -11.02 -8.42
N SER A 408 -12.14 -10.76 -8.42
CA SER A 408 -12.75 -9.63 -9.12
C SER A 408 -13.27 -8.58 -8.15
N THR A 409 -13.03 -7.31 -8.48
CA THR A 409 -13.65 -6.15 -7.80
C THR A 409 -14.69 -5.48 -8.68
N SER A 410 -15.16 -6.16 -9.74
CA SER A 410 -16.19 -5.63 -10.64
C SER A 410 -17.48 -5.27 -9.89
N PRO A 411 -18.21 -4.20 -10.29
CA PRO A 411 -19.52 -3.87 -9.73
C PRO A 411 -20.59 -4.96 -10.01
N THR A 412 -20.28 -5.96 -10.84
CA THR A 412 -21.13 -7.15 -11.05
C THR A 412 -20.77 -8.33 -10.14
N ALA A 413 -19.72 -8.22 -9.33
CA ALA A 413 -19.28 -9.22 -8.37
C ALA A 413 -19.69 -8.83 -6.93
N PRO A 414 -19.66 -9.76 -5.96
CA PRO A 414 -19.84 -9.41 -4.56
C PRO A 414 -18.85 -8.34 -4.12
N LEU A 415 -19.33 -7.40 -3.30
CA LEU A 415 -18.54 -6.25 -2.88
C LEU A 415 -17.29 -6.67 -2.09
N THR A 416 -16.18 -5.99 -2.36
CA THR A 416 -14.90 -6.13 -1.65
C THR A 416 -14.55 -4.80 -0.96
N HIS A 417 -13.58 -4.80 -0.06
CA HIS A 417 -13.14 -3.56 0.63
C HIS A 417 -12.48 -2.52 -0.31
N TRP A 418 -12.07 -2.92 -1.53
CA TRP A 418 -11.57 -1.99 -2.54
C TRP A 418 -12.68 -1.15 -3.19
N TYR A 419 -13.93 -1.61 -3.10
CA TYR A 419 -15.06 -1.03 -3.84
C TYR A 419 -14.75 -0.90 -5.33
N GLN A 420 -15.24 0.17 -5.95
CA GLN A 420 -14.82 0.67 -7.25
C GLN A 420 -14.42 2.14 -7.10
N VAL A 421 -13.79 2.70 -8.13
CA VAL A 421 -13.38 4.11 -8.14
C VAL A 421 -14.05 4.85 -9.30
N ARG A 422 -14.55 6.05 -9.07
CA ARG A 422 -15.14 6.91 -10.10
C ARG A 422 -14.44 8.26 -10.14
N CYS A 423 -13.96 8.64 -11.32
CA CYS A 423 -13.31 9.91 -11.59
C CYS A 423 -14.24 10.78 -12.43
N LEU A 424 -14.68 11.92 -11.88
CA LEU A 424 -15.59 12.85 -12.55
C LEU A 424 -14.86 13.72 -13.57
N LEU A 425 -15.55 14.12 -14.62
CA LEU A 425 -15.17 15.20 -15.52
C LEU A 425 -15.69 16.53 -14.97
N PRO A 426 -14.88 17.61 -14.93
CA PRO A 426 -15.35 18.95 -14.57
C PRO A 426 -16.42 19.48 -15.52
N MET A 427 -16.38 19.07 -16.79
CA MET A 427 -17.38 19.37 -17.81
C MET A 427 -17.90 18.05 -18.38
N PRO A 428 -19.11 17.60 -17.99
CA PRO A 428 -19.71 16.39 -18.54
C PRO A 428 -19.92 16.48 -20.05
N ILE A 429 -19.86 15.33 -20.73
CA ILE A 429 -19.96 15.24 -22.18
C ILE A 429 -21.32 14.66 -22.56
N PHE A 430 -22.16 15.42 -23.27
CA PHE A 430 -23.35 14.84 -23.91
C PHE A 430 -22.93 14.01 -25.13
N ILE A 431 -23.30 12.73 -25.13
CA ILE A 431 -22.92 11.78 -26.18
C ILE A 431 -24.11 10.91 -26.59
N LYS A 432 -24.21 10.63 -27.89
CA LYS A 432 -25.30 9.82 -28.47
C LYS A 432 -24.88 8.36 -28.61
N GLN A 433 -25.86 7.48 -28.49
CA GLN A 433 -25.72 6.06 -28.84
C GLN A 433 -25.14 5.91 -30.26
N GLY A 434 -24.16 5.03 -30.41
CA GLY A 434 -23.46 4.76 -31.66
C GLY A 434 -22.26 5.68 -31.95
N GLN A 435 -22.05 6.75 -31.16
CA GLN A 435 -20.82 7.54 -31.27
C GLN A 435 -19.65 6.82 -30.58
N THR A 436 -18.43 7.15 -31.01
CA THR A 436 -17.19 6.70 -30.38
C THR A 436 -16.66 7.79 -29.44
N LEU A 437 -16.44 7.42 -28.18
CA LEU A 437 -15.72 8.24 -27.19
C LEU A 437 -14.30 7.70 -27.07
N THR A 438 -13.32 8.51 -27.42
CA THR A 438 -11.90 8.15 -27.40
C THR A 438 -11.15 9.02 -26.40
N GLY A 439 -9.93 8.63 -26.06
CA GLY A 439 -9.14 9.38 -25.09
C GLY A 439 -8.00 8.58 -24.50
N ARG A 440 -7.60 8.96 -23.28
CA ARG A 440 -6.61 8.23 -22.49
C ARG A 440 -6.80 8.41 -21.00
N VAL A 441 -6.27 7.46 -20.23
CA VAL A 441 -5.99 7.60 -18.80
C VAL A 441 -4.48 7.51 -18.62
N LEU A 442 -3.88 8.54 -18.05
CA LEU A 442 -2.47 8.60 -17.68
C LEU A 442 -2.35 8.54 -16.16
N LEU A 443 -1.64 7.56 -15.62
CA LEU A 443 -1.29 7.49 -14.21
C LEU A 443 0.21 7.79 -14.06
N GLU A 444 0.54 8.87 -13.36
CA GLU A 444 1.93 9.26 -13.08
C GLU A 444 2.24 9.03 -11.60
N ALA A 445 3.22 8.18 -11.31
CA ALA A 445 3.58 7.81 -9.96
C ALA A 445 4.19 9.00 -9.20
N ASN A 446 3.64 9.31 -8.03
CA ASN A 446 4.12 10.40 -7.18
C ASN A 446 4.83 9.87 -5.92
N ARG A 447 5.53 10.76 -5.22
CA ARG A 447 6.36 10.38 -4.06
C ARG A 447 5.56 10.09 -2.79
N ARG A 448 4.23 10.30 -2.80
CA ARG A 448 3.30 10.04 -1.69
C ARG A 448 2.70 8.63 -1.75
N GLN A 449 3.37 7.68 -2.42
CA GLN A 449 2.90 6.30 -2.64
C GLN A 449 1.56 6.24 -3.36
N SER A 450 1.37 7.06 -4.39
CA SER A 450 0.12 7.09 -5.17
C SER A 450 0.39 7.60 -6.59
N TYR A 451 -0.68 7.92 -7.32
CA TYR A 451 -0.64 8.38 -8.69
C TYR A 451 -1.43 9.68 -8.86
N ASP A 452 -0.90 10.56 -9.68
CA ASP A 452 -1.67 11.64 -10.29
C ASP A 452 -2.36 11.04 -11.53
N VAL A 453 -3.69 11.10 -11.58
CA VAL A 453 -4.50 10.42 -12.61
C VAL A 453 -5.10 11.44 -13.56
N THR A 454 -4.57 11.55 -14.79
CA THR A 454 -5.14 12.40 -15.84
C THR A 454 -6.06 11.59 -16.75
N ILE A 455 -7.30 12.05 -16.88
CA ILE A 455 -8.27 11.52 -17.83
C ILE A 455 -8.51 12.57 -18.92
N ASP A 456 -8.38 12.18 -20.18
CA ASP A 456 -8.66 13.01 -21.35
C ASP A 456 -9.68 12.28 -22.21
N LEU A 457 -10.84 12.88 -22.49
CA LEU A 457 -11.91 12.26 -23.28
C LEU A 457 -12.38 13.19 -24.39
N HIS A 458 -12.66 12.64 -25.57
CA HIS A 458 -13.15 13.37 -26.73
C HIS A 458 -14.12 12.52 -27.56
N ILE A 459 -15.14 13.17 -28.13
CA ILE A 459 -16.04 12.50 -29.09
C ILE A 459 -15.42 12.56 -30.48
N GLU A 460 -15.18 11.41 -31.08
CA GLU A 460 -14.59 11.30 -32.42
C GLU A 460 -15.38 12.13 -33.45
N GLY A 461 -14.66 12.89 -34.27
CA GLY A 461 -15.25 13.75 -35.31
C GLY A 461 -15.89 15.06 -34.81
N THR A 462 -15.72 15.43 -33.53
CA THR A 462 -16.24 16.68 -32.97
C THR A 462 -15.14 17.47 -32.24
N LEU A 463 -15.43 18.72 -31.84
CA LEU A 463 -14.59 19.52 -30.95
C LEU A 463 -14.93 19.34 -29.46
N ILE A 464 -15.83 18.40 -29.12
CA ILE A 464 -16.28 18.18 -27.74
C ILE A 464 -15.25 17.29 -27.03
N SER A 465 -14.60 17.85 -26.02
CA SER A 465 -13.63 17.16 -25.16
C SER A 465 -13.77 17.63 -23.72
N SER A 466 -13.31 16.80 -22.79
CA SER A 466 -13.21 17.13 -21.37
C SER A 466 -12.03 16.40 -20.75
N SER A 467 -11.34 17.06 -19.82
CA SER A 467 -10.14 16.54 -19.18
C SER A 467 -10.16 16.84 -17.68
N ASN A 468 -9.54 15.96 -16.89
CA ASN A 468 -9.32 16.19 -15.46
C ASN A 468 -8.02 15.54 -15.01
N THR A 469 -7.41 16.07 -13.95
CA THR A 469 -6.27 15.44 -13.27
C THR A 469 -6.65 15.26 -11.82
N LEU A 470 -6.74 14.02 -11.33
CA LEU A 470 -7.17 13.66 -9.98
C LEU A 470 -5.97 13.24 -9.12
N ASP A 471 -6.09 13.36 -7.80
CA ASP A 471 -5.10 12.90 -6.83
C ASP A 471 -5.57 11.61 -6.17
N LEU A 472 -5.00 10.46 -6.58
CA LEU A 472 -5.39 9.16 -6.03
C LEU A 472 -5.00 8.98 -4.55
N LYS A 473 -4.14 9.85 -4.01
CA LYS A 473 -3.81 9.87 -2.57
C LYS A 473 -4.93 10.47 -1.72
N ASN A 474 -5.82 11.26 -2.31
CA ASN A 474 -6.90 11.95 -1.60
C ASN A 474 -8.30 11.52 -2.10
N PRO A 475 -8.67 10.24 -1.98
CA PRO A 475 -9.99 9.77 -2.38
C PRO A 475 -11.09 10.27 -1.43
N TYR A 476 -12.29 10.43 -1.97
CA TYR A 476 -13.51 10.63 -1.17
C TYR A 476 -14.26 9.30 -1.01
N PHE A 477 -14.29 8.80 0.22
CA PHE A 477 -15.05 7.60 0.58
C PHE A 477 -16.54 7.92 0.70
N ARG A 478 -17.33 7.44 -0.26
CA ARG A 478 -18.76 7.76 -0.38
C ARG A 478 -19.68 6.62 0.04
N TYR A 479 -19.16 5.39 0.17
CA TYR A 479 -19.98 4.24 0.55
C TYR A 479 -20.59 4.40 1.95
N THR A 480 -21.90 4.20 2.06
CA THR A 480 -22.67 4.35 3.31
C THR A 480 -23.26 3.05 3.84
N GLY A 481 -23.03 1.91 3.16
CA GLY A 481 -23.73 0.65 3.47
C GLY A 481 -25.12 0.53 2.84
N ALA A 482 -25.65 1.60 2.25
CA ALA A 482 -26.95 1.57 1.58
C ALA A 482 -26.92 0.66 0.33
N PRO A 483 -28.03 -0.04 0.02
CA PRO A 483 -28.14 -0.81 -1.22
C PRO A 483 -27.92 0.09 -2.44
N VAL A 484 -27.19 -0.43 -3.41
CA VAL A 484 -26.96 0.23 -4.69
C VAL A 484 -28.30 0.43 -5.41
N GLN A 485 -28.59 1.68 -5.79
CA GLN A 485 -29.82 2.02 -6.49
C GLN A 485 -29.65 1.90 -8.01
N ALA A 486 -30.65 1.32 -8.66
CA ALA A 486 -30.74 1.30 -10.13
C ALA A 486 -30.87 2.74 -10.67
N PRO A 487 -30.29 3.06 -11.84
CA PRO A 487 -30.45 4.39 -12.43
C PRO A 487 -31.93 4.67 -12.73
N PRO A 488 -32.41 5.92 -12.58
CA PRO A 488 -33.80 6.27 -12.91
C PRO A 488 -34.18 5.85 -14.34
N GLY A 489 -35.39 5.30 -14.50
CA GLY A 489 -35.91 4.88 -15.81
C GLY A 489 -35.41 3.53 -16.33
N THR A 490 -34.58 2.81 -15.57
CA THR A 490 -34.03 1.49 -16.00
C THR A 490 -34.82 0.28 -15.50
N ASN A 491 -35.91 0.49 -14.75
CA ASN A 491 -36.74 -0.60 -14.26
C ASN A 491 -37.65 -1.14 -15.38
N THR A 492 -37.58 -2.46 -15.64
CA THR A 492 -38.44 -3.15 -16.63
C THR A 492 -39.71 -3.73 -16.02
N GLN A 493 -39.86 -3.63 -14.70
CA GLN A 493 -41.04 -4.01 -13.93
C GLN A 493 -41.38 -2.87 -12.96
N SER A 494 -42.61 -2.85 -12.43
CA SER A 494 -43.03 -1.87 -11.43
C SER A 494 -42.15 -1.98 -10.18
N PRO A 495 -41.36 -0.94 -9.84
CA PRO A 495 -40.55 -0.96 -8.61
C PRO A 495 -41.43 -1.08 -7.35
N SER A 496 -42.64 -0.53 -7.42
CA SER A 496 -43.63 -0.65 -6.35
C SER A 496 -44.08 -2.09 -6.15
N GLU A 497 -44.36 -2.83 -7.22
CA GLU A 497 -44.73 -4.25 -7.11
C GLU A 497 -43.58 -5.10 -6.57
N GLN A 498 -42.34 -4.81 -7.00
CA GLN A 498 -41.15 -5.49 -6.46
C GLN A 498 -40.98 -5.24 -4.97
N TYR A 499 -41.17 -3.99 -4.52
CA TYR A 499 -41.11 -3.63 -3.10
C TYR A 499 -42.17 -4.38 -2.28
N TRP A 500 -43.43 -4.36 -2.71
CA TRP A 500 -44.52 -5.05 -2.01
C TRP A 500 -44.31 -6.57 -2.01
N THR A 501 -43.84 -7.15 -3.11
CA THR A 501 -43.51 -8.58 -3.19
C THR A 501 -42.40 -8.96 -2.20
N GLN A 502 -41.38 -8.12 -2.03
CA GLN A 502 -40.32 -8.34 -1.03
C GLN A 502 -40.84 -8.23 0.41
N MET A 503 -41.68 -7.22 0.69
CA MET A 503 -42.33 -7.06 1.99
C MET A 503 -43.24 -8.25 2.34
N ASP A 504 -44.04 -8.73 1.37
CA ASP A 504 -44.89 -9.91 1.55
C ASP A 504 -44.06 -11.18 1.78
N THR A 505 -42.92 -11.31 1.09
CA THR A 505 -42.01 -12.45 1.28
C THR A 505 -41.34 -12.42 2.66
N GLN A 506 -40.98 -11.24 3.17
CA GLN A 506 -40.47 -11.08 4.54
C GLN A 506 -41.57 -11.33 5.58
N GLY A 507 -42.78 -10.82 5.35
CA GLY A 507 -43.95 -11.09 6.17
C GLY A 507 -44.27 -12.58 6.26
N ASN A 508 -44.22 -13.30 5.13
CA ASN A 508 -44.43 -14.75 5.08
C ASN A 508 -43.30 -15.56 5.75
N ARG A 509 -42.04 -15.09 5.71
CA ARG A 509 -40.95 -15.72 6.48
C ARG A 509 -41.17 -15.57 7.98
N ASN A 510 -41.61 -14.39 8.42
CA ASN A 510 -41.89 -14.15 9.84
C ASN A 510 -43.12 -14.94 10.31
N SER A 511 -44.18 -15.05 9.50
CA SER A 511 -45.36 -15.84 9.85
C SER A 511 -45.08 -17.35 9.84
N ASN A 512 -44.29 -17.87 8.89
CA ASN A 512 -43.87 -19.28 8.89
C ASN A 512 -42.93 -19.61 10.05
N SER A 513 -42.03 -18.70 10.46
CA SER A 513 -41.22 -18.88 11.68
C SER A 513 -42.08 -18.91 12.95
N MET A 514 -43.20 -18.17 12.98
CA MET A 514 -44.15 -18.22 14.10
C MET A 514 -45.04 -19.48 14.09
N LEU A 515 -45.42 -19.98 12.91
CA LEU A 515 -46.25 -21.20 12.76
C LEU A 515 -45.46 -22.51 12.98
N ASN A 516 -44.15 -22.53 12.73
CA ASN A 516 -43.30 -23.71 12.91
C ASN A 516 -42.58 -23.81 14.27
N GLY A 517 -42.93 -22.97 15.25
CA GLY A 517 -42.55 -23.18 16.66
C GLY A 517 -41.06 -23.15 17.00
N THR A 518 -40.17 -22.77 16.08
CA THR A 518 -38.74 -22.61 16.36
C THR A 518 -38.42 -21.19 16.80
N LEU A 519 -38.67 -20.92 18.09
CA LEU A 519 -38.04 -19.82 18.82
C LEU A 519 -36.52 -20.08 18.93
N SER A 520 -35.75 -19.56 17.98
CA SER A 520 -34.30 -19.36 18.20
C SER A 520 -34.09 -18.02 18.89
N VAL A 521 -34.06 -18.06 20.22
CA VAL A 521 -33.52 -17.00 21.08
C VAL A 521 -32.00 -17.02 20.95
N ASN A 522 -31.44 -15.95 20.41
CA ASN A 522 -30.06 -15.44 20.56
C ASN A 522 -30.03 -14.14 19.73
N GLY A 523 -29.77 -12.94 20.20
CA GLY A 523 -29.11 -12.47 21.42
C GLY A 523 -28.53 -11.09 21.07
N MET A 524 -29.22 -10.04 21.52
CA MET A 524 -28.77 -8.68 21.89
C MET A 524 -27.57 -8.03 21.17
N GLY A 525 -27.83 -6.86 20.57
CA GLY A 525 -26.84 -5.88 20.14
C GLY A 525 -27.51 -4.63 19.57
N ASP A 526 -28.23 -3.91 20.44
CA ASP A 526 -29.05 -2.73 20.16
C ASP A 526 -28.18 -1.46 19.99
N GLY A 527 -28.58 -0.54 19.11
CA GLY A 527 -27.84 0.71 18.86
C GLY A 527 -28.24 1.50 17.62
N SER A 528 -29.54 1.63 17.31
CA SER A 528 -30.01 2.65 16.36
C SER A 528 -30.15 3.99 17.08
N MET A 529 -29.32 4.98 16.74
CA MET A 529 -29.58 6.37 17.08
C MET A 529 -30.59 6.95 16.07
N ASP A 530 -31.83 7.09 16.52
CA ASP A 530 -32.84 7.97 15.92
C ASP A 530 -32.38 9.43 16.05
N ILE A 531 -32.17 10.10 14.92
CA ILE A 531 -32.14 11.57 14.87
C ILE A 531 -33.46 12.02 14.25
N THR A 532 -34.36 12.45 15.13
CA THR A 532 -35.62 13.10 14.82
C THR A 532 -35.37 14.47 14.18
N HIS A 533 -35.72 14.61 12.90
CA HIS A 533 -35.88 15.91 12.26
C HIS A 533 -37.16 16.58 12.78
N GLY A 534 -36.99 17.51 13.72
CA GLY A 534 -38.04 18.46 14.11
C GLY A 534 -38.21 19.55 13.04
N LEU A 535 -39.31 19.45 12.29
CA LEU A 535 -39.84 20.52 11.44
C LEU A 535 -40.25 21.72 12.30
N LEU A 536 -39.64 22.88 12.06
CA LEU A 536 -40.18 24.19 12.46
C LEU A 536 -40.69 24.89 11.19
N HIS A 537 -42.03 25.00 11.10
CA HIS A 537 -42.72 25.90 10.16
C HIS A 537 -42.67 27.36 10.67
N PRO A 538 -42.80 28.34 9.77
CA PRO A 538 -42.52 29.74 10.07
C PRO A 538 -43.73 30.47 10.68
N HIS A 539 -43.45 31.34 11.66
CA HIS A 539 -44.14 32.60 11.91
C HIS A 539 -43.13 33.67 12.32
#